data_AF-A0A855X3Q6-F1
#
_entry.id   AF-A0A855X3Q6-F1
#
_cell.length_a   1.000
_cell.length_b   1.000
_cell.length_c   1.000
_cell.angle_alpha   90.00
_cell.angle_beta   90.00
_cell.angle_gamma   90.00
#
_symmetry.space_group_name_H-M   'P 1'
#
loop_
_entity.id
_entity.type
_entity.pdbx_description
1 polymer ?
#
loop_
_entity_poly.entity_id
_entity_poly.type
_entity_poly.pdbx_seq_one_letter_code
_entity_poly.pdbx_strand_id
1 'polypeptide(L)'
;MRIAARYSFNDGITAVSSKYPRLLTEIERVIELVDASAHKTKKSKEKTMRGTILYSPRRLNKSFKKEFQRLKWTTQRVKCDYSLDHYVGGYTPTALNKGAFREMDFIKDKLGVEVQFGKYAFMVYNVSAKMTIFSNLGFIDAGVEIVPVKAFANEMSSGVSYFEQFVWDLDNRGVSNIDIPVLILGIDA
;
A
#
# COMPACT_ATOMS: atom_id res chain seq x y z
N MET A 1 -10.99 -7.27 -11.15
CA MET A 1 -10.89 -5.79 -11.19
C MET A 1 -10.12 -5.37 -12.43
N ARG A 2 -9.94 -4.07 -12.66
CA ARG A 2 -9.10 -3.53 -13.74
C ARG A 2 -8.16 -2.42 -13.26
N ILE A 3 -7.04 -2.25 -13.96
CA ILE A 3 -6.17 -1.08 -13.80
C ILE A 3 -6.75 0.06 -14.62
N ALA A 4 -7.13 1.14 -13.94
CA ALA A 4 -7.71 2.35 -14.54
C ALA A 4 -6.67 3.46 -14.74
N ALA A 5 -5.60 3.49 -13.93
CA ALA A 5 -4.56 4.51 -14.03
C ALA A 5 -3.19 3.98 -13.58
N ARG A 6 -2.12 4.61 -14.08
CA ARG A 6 -0.73 4.38 -13.68
C ARG A 6 -0.04 5.71 -13.43
N TYR A 7 0.76 5.81 -12.38
CA TYR A 7 1.60 6.97 -12.10
C TYR A 7 3.01 6.51 -11.73
N SER A 8 4.02 7.25 -12.21
CA SER A 8 5.43 6.93 -12.02
C SER A 8 6.03 7.86 -10.98
N PHE A 9 6.23 7.36 -9.76
CA PHE A 9 6.95 8.09 -8.75
C PHE A 9 8.43 7.70 -8.79
N ASN A 10 9.33 8.67 -8.96
CA ASN A 10 10.77 8.45 -9.05
C ASN A 10 11.15 7.36 -10.09
N ASP A 11 10.64 7.50 -11.31
CA ASP A 11 10.82 6.53 -12.43
C ASP A 11 10.31 5.10 -12.17
N GLY A 12 9.37 4.94 -11.25
CA GLY A 12 8.78 3.65 -10.88
C GLY A 12 8.22 2.80 -12.03
N ILE A 13 7.57 3.41 -13.04
CA ILE A 13 7.09 2.66 -14.22
C ILE A 13 8.27 1.99 -14.93
N THR A 14 9.32 2.76 -15.23
CA THR A 14 10.50 2.30 -15.97
C THR A 14 11.26 1.26 -15.15
N ALA A 15 11.50 1.52 -13.86
CA ALA A 15 12.23 0.61 -12.98
C ALA A 15 11.51 -0.74 -12.83
N VAL A 16 10.20 -0.73 -12.58
CA VAL A 16 9.41 -1.97 -12.40
C VAL A 16 9.27 -2.74 -13.71
N SER A 17 8.96 -2.07 -14.82
CA SER A 17 8.77 -2.75 -16.11
C SER A 17 10.05 -3.31 -16.71
N SER A 18 11.20 -2.64 -16.53
CA SER A 18 12.48 -3.10 -17.05
C SER A 18 13.11 -4.20 -16.20
N LYS A 19 13.11 -4.04 -14.87
CA LYS A 19 13.80 -4.96 -13.95
C LYS A 19 12.93 -6.13 -13.51
N TYR A 20 11.62 -5.92 -13.41
CA TYR A 20 10.66 -6.91 -12.90
C TYR A 20 9.48 -7.19 -13.84
N PRO A 21 9.66 -7.33 -15.17
CA PRO A 21 8.55 -7.49 -16.11
C PRO A 21 7.65 -8.67 -15.76
N ARG A 22 8.25 -9.81 -15.37
CA ARG A 22 7.52 -11.01 -14.96
C ARG A 22 6.67 -10.79 -13.70
N LEU A 23 7.19 -10.07 -12.72
CA LEU A 23 6.46 -9.79 -11.47
C LEU A 23 5.37 -8.74 -11.69
N LEU A 24 5.59 -7.77 -12.58
CA LEU A 24 4.56 -6.83 -13.00
C LEU A 24 3.37 -7.58 -13.61
N THR A 25 3.61 -8.53 -14.52
CA THR A 25 2.54 -9.38 -15.06
C THR A 25 1.81 -10.17 -13.97
N GLU A 26 2.52 -10.69 -12.96
CA GLU A 26 1.88 -11.34 -11.81
C GLU A 26 0.97 -10.38 -11.03
N ILE A 27 1.41 -9.15 -10.78
CA ILE A 27 0.63 -8.11 -10.07
C ILE A 27 -0.63 -7.75 -10.88
N GLU A 28 -0.49 -7.51 -12.18
CA GLU A 28 -1.62 -7.22 -13.07
C GLU A 28 -2.62 -8.38 -13.07
N ARG A 29 -2.12 -9.62 -13.09
CA ARG A 29 -2.97 -10.81 -13.01
C ARG A 29 -3.70 -10.93 -11.67
N VAL A 30 -3.04 -10.60 -10.55
CA VAL A 30 -3.70 -10.58 -9.23
C VAL A 30 -4.85 -9.58 -9.21
N ILE A 31 -4.65 -8.38 -9.76
CA ILE A 31 -5.71 -7.36 -9.86
C ILE A 31 -6.89 -7.88 -10.69
N GLU A 32 -6.63 -8.51 -11.83
CA GLU A 32 -7.68 -9.11 -12.66
C GLU A 32 -8.50 -10.17 -11.91
N LEU A 33 -7.82 -11.07 -11.19
CA LEU A 33 -8.43 -12.22 -10.50
C LEU A 33 -9.27 -11.84 -9.28
N VAL A 34 -9.05 -10.67 -8.67
CA VAL A 34 -9.90 -10.20 -7.57
C VAL A 34 -11.24 -9.74 -8.13
N ASP A 35 -12.29 -10.54 -7.90
CA ASP A 35 -13.67 -10.16 -8.18
C ASP A 35 -14.17 -9.17 -7.12
N ALA A 36 -14.25 -7.89 -7.49
CA ALA A 36 -14.72 -6.83 -6.60
C ALA A 36 -16.19 -7.06 -6.17
N SER A 37 -17.03 -7.53 -7.08
CA SER A 37 -18.49 -7.64 -6.89
C SER A 37 -18.84 -8.56 -5.72
N ALA A 38 -18.09 -9.65 -5.56
CA ALA A 38 -18.20 -10.58 -4.43
C ALA A 38 -17.91 -9.95 -3.05
N HIS A 39 -17.34 -8.73 -3.02
CA HIS A 39 -16.97 -8.01 -1.80
C HIS A 39 -17.79 -6.75 -1.55
N LYS A 40 -18.82 -6.45 -2.37
CA LYS A 40 -19.82 -5.40 -2.14
C LYS A 40 -20.87 -5.84 -1.12
N THR A 41 -20.45 -6.05 0.13
CA THR A 41 -21.29 -6.67 1.16
C THR A 41 -21.41 -5.86 2.45
N LYS A 42 -20.78 -4.69 2.55
CA LYS A 42 -20.76 -3.91 3.78
C LYS A 42 -21.97 -2.98 3.82
N LYS A 43 -22.92 -3.23 4.73
CA LYS A 43 -23.99 -2.28 5.01
C LYS A 43 -23.45 -1.10 5.81
N SER A 44 -23.55 0.10 5.26
CA SER A 44 -23.03 1.31 5.90
C SER A 44 -23.87 1.74 7.10
N LYS A 45 -23.18 2.24 8.13
CA LYS A 45 -23.77 2.85 9.34
C LYS A 45 -23.54 4.36 9.40
N GLU A 46 -22.88 4.94 8.39
CA GLU A 46 -22.53 6.36 8.35
C GLU A 46 -23.77 7.21 8.10
N LYS A 47 -23.86 8.37 8.76
CA LYS A 47 -25.06 9.24 8.70
C LYS A 47 -25.45 9.62 7.26
N THR A 48 -24.47 9.85 6.39
CA THR A 48 -24.65 10.30 5.00
C THR A 48 -25.06 9.20 4.02
N MET A 49 -24.93 7.93 4.40
CA MET A 49 -25.11 6.77 3.49
C MET A 49 -25.67 5.55 4.22
N ARG A 50 -26.45 5.78 5.28
CA ARG A 50 -26.94 4.73 6.17
C ARG A 50 -27.78 3.72 5.40
N GLY A 51 -27.38 2.45 5.45
CA GLY A 51 -28.08 1.35 4.79
C GLY A 51 -27.58 1.00 3.39
N THR A 52 -26.77 1.85 2.75
CA THR A 52 -26.15 1.55 1.45
C THR A 52 -25.21 0.35 1.57
N ILE A 53 -25.20 -0.50 0.53
CA ILE A 53 -24.28 -1.63 0.43
C ILE A 53 -23.02 -1.19 -0.31
N LEU A 54 -21.89 -1.24 0.38
CA LEU A 54 -20.58 -0.76 -0.06
C LEU A 54 -19.61 -1.93 -0.19
N TYR A 55 -18.50 -1.70 -0.90
CA TYR A 55 -17.37 -2.60 -0.85
C TYR A 55 -16.74 -2.64 0.54
N SER A 56 -16.24 -3.81 0.91
CA SER A 56 -15.55 -4.02 2.17
C SER A 56 -14.03 -4.03 1.97
N PRO A 57 -13.31 -2.95 2.35
CA PRO A 57 -11.84 -2.90 2.32
C PRO A 57 -11.18 -4.12 2.95
N ARG A 58 -11.70 -4.59 4.09
CA ARG A 58 -11.18 -5.77 4.79
C ARG A 58 -11.31 -7.05 3.94
N ARG A 59 -12.42 -7.24 3.25
CA ARG A 59 -12.62 -8.42 2.39
C ARG A 59 -11.79 -8.33 1.12
N LEU A 60 -11.70 -7.15 0.53
CA LEU A 60 -10.83 -6.87 -0.61
C LEU A 60 -9.37 -7.20 -0.27
N ASN A 61 -8.83 -6.65 0.84
CA ASN A 61 -7.48 -6.97 1.32
C ASN A 61 -7.26 -8.47 1.51
N LYS A 62 -8.25 -9.18 2.06
CA LYS A 62 -8.17 -10.64 2.20
C LYS A 62 -8.12 -11.36 0.84
N SER A 63 -8.86 -10.86 -0.16
CA SER A 63 -8.85 -11.40 -1.53
C SER A 63 -7.50 -11.18 -2.20
N PHE A 64 -6.97 -9.96 -2.17
CA PHE A 64 -5.63 -9.65 -2.67
C PHE A 64 -4.57 -10.53 -2.01
N LYS A 65 -4.59 -10.63 -0.68
CA LYS A 65 -3.65 -11.47 0.07
C LYS A 65 -3.67 -12.93 -0.40
N LYS A 66 -4.85 -13.50 -0.65
CA LYS A 66 -5.00 -14.86 -1.14
C LYS A 66 -4.37 -15.05 -2.53
N GLU A 67 -4.63 -14.14 -3.45
CA GLU A 67 -4.10 -14.25 -4.82
C GLU A 67 -2.59 -14.02 -4.88
N PHE A 68 -2.05 -13.05 -4.12
CA PHE A 68 -0.61 -12.86 -3.97
C PHE A 68 0.08 -14.09 -3.37
N GLN A 69 -0.49 -14.70 -2.33
CA GLN A 69 0.05 -15.91 -1.70
C GLN A 69 0.09 -17.11 -2.65
N ARG A 70 -0.90 -17.26 -3.54
CA ARG A 70 -0.90 -18.31 -4.58
C ARG A 70 0.29 -18.18 -5.53
N LEU A 71 0.73 -16.95 -5.78
CA LEU A 71 1.91 -16.64 -6.59
C LEU A 71 3.20 -16.58 -5.77
N LYS A 72 3.19 -17.06 -4.52
CA LYS A 72 4.34 -17.12 -3.60
C LYS A 72 4.94 -15.75 -3.24
N TRP A 73 4.12 -14.69 -3.25
CA TRP A 73 4.51 -13.44 -2.60
C TRP A 73 4.42 -13.60 -1.09
N THR A 74 5.42 -13.11 -0.38
CA THR A 74 5.56 -13.31 1.07
C THR A 74 5.51 -12.01 1.85
N THR A 75 4.97 -12.05 3.05
CA THR A 75 5.01 -10.91 3.98
C THR A 75 6.37 -10.83 4.65
N GLN A 76 6.97 -9.64 4.70
CA GLN A 76 8.23 -9.39 5.39
C GLN A 76 7.99 -8.54 6.64
N ARG A 77 8.51 -9.01 7.78
CA ARG A 77 8.47 -8.28 9.06
C ARG A 77 9.87 -7.86 9.47
N VAL A 78 9.98 -6.64 9.97
CA VAL A 78 11.20 -6.09 10.54
C VAL A 78 10.90 -5.68 11.97
N LYS A 79 11.63 -6.25 12.94
CA LYS A 79 11.52 -5.86 14.34
C LYS A 79 12.01 -4.42 14.52
N CYS A 80 11.28 -3.62 15.27
CA CYS A 80 11.69 -2.25 15.59
C CYS A 80 12.39 -2.25 16.97
N ASP A 81 13.70 -2.09 16.95
CA ASP A 81 14.50 -1.87 18.15
C ASP A 81 14.63 -0.36 18.38
N TYR A 82 13.86 0.17 19.33
CA TYR A 82 13.81 1.60 19.62
C TYR A 82 14.90 1.98 20.63
N SER A 83 15.75 2.92 20.24
CA SER A 83 16.80 3.47 21.13
C SER A 83 16.18 4.35 22.23
N LEU A 84 16.83 4.34 23.40
CA LEU A 84 16.53 5.24 24.53
C LEU A 84 17.46 6.46 24.56
N ASP A 85 18.38 6.59 23.61
CA ASP A 85 19.48 7.57 23.65
C ASP A 85 19.02 9.01 23.43
N HIS A 86 17.82 9.21 22.90
CA HIS A 86 17.27 10.52 22.57
C HIS A 86 16.36 11.10 23.66
N TYR A 87 16.18 10.41 24.80
CA TYR A 87 15.44 10.99 25.93
C TYR A 87 16.24 12.12 26.57
N VAL A 88 15.56 13.23 26.87
CA VAL A 88 16.17 14.39 27.53
C VAL A 88 16.52 14.10 28.99
N GLY A 89 17.52 14.79 29.52
CA GLY A 89 17.94 14.65 30.92
C GLY A 89 16.78 14.87 31.90
N GLY A 90 16.71 14.03 32.93
CA GLY A 90 15.65 14.07 33.95
C GLY A 90 14.36 13.32 33.55
N TYR A 91 14.23 12.85 32.32
CA TYR A 91 13.12 12.00 31.89
C TYR A 91 13.51 10.51 31.99
N THR A 92 12.74 9.74 32.78
CA THR A 92 12.93 8.28 32.87
C THR A 92 11.90 7.60 31.97
N PRO A 93 12.30 7.01 30.83
CA PRO A 93 11.35 6.37 29.93
C PRO A 93 10.80 5.07 30.51
N THR A 94 9.50 4.85 30.34
CA THR A 94 8.88 3.56 30.64
C THR A 94 9.43 2.47 29.71
N ALA A 95 9.55 1.25 30.23
CA ALA A 95 9.93 0.10 29.42
C ALA A 95 9.02 -0.02 28.19
N LEU A 96 9.64 -0.04 27.00
CA LEU A 96 8.91 -0.14 25.75
C LEU A 96 8.30 -1.53 25.59
N ASN A 97 7.08 -1.59 25.06
CA ASN A 97 6.44 -2.86 24.71
C ASN A 97 7.32 -3.61 23.71
N LYS A 98 7.72 -4.83 24.08
CA LYS A 98 8.46 -5.72 23.19
C LYS A 98 7.54 -6.18 22.05
N GLY A 99 8.09 -6.24 20.84
CA GLY A 99 7.40 -6.85 19.69
C GLY A 99 6.79 -5.87 18.69
N ALA A 100 7.16 -4.58 18.71
CA ALA A 100 6.84 -3.70 17.59
C ALA A 100 7.57 -4.15 16.32
N PHE A 101 6.87 -4.08 15.18
CA PHE A 101 7.43 -4.39 13.87
C PHE A 101 6.93 -3.41 12.82
N ARG A 102 7.66 -3.33 11.71
CA ARG A 102 7.13 -2.88 10.42
C ARG A 102 6.90 -4.10 9.55
N GLU A 103 5.83 -4.06 8.78
CA GLU A 103 5.42 -5.13 7.90
C GLU A 103 5.20 -4.56 6.50
N MET A 104 5.77 -5.23 5.50
CA MET A 104 5.44 -5.03 4.10
C MET A 104 4.62 -6.24 3.64
N ASP A 105 3.46 -5.96 3.05
CA ASP A 105 2.42 -6.97 2.83
C ASP A 105 2.91 -8.08 1.91
N PHE A 106 3.56 -7.69 0.81
CA PHE A 106 4.00 -8.60 -0.25
C PHE A 106 5.40 -8.20 -0.75
N ILE A 107 6.35 -9.13 -0.65
CA ILE A 107 7.68 -9.05 -1.25
C ILE A 107 7.92 -10.31 -2.06
N LYS A 108 8.52 -10.13 -3.24
CA LYS A 108 9.08 -11.21 -4.05
C LYS A 108 10.29 -10.67 -4.80
N ASP A 109 11.36 -11.47 -4.81
CA ASP A 109 12.68 -11.05 -5.26
C ASP A 109 13.15 -9.78 -4.52
N LYS A 110 13.13 -8.62 -5.18
CA LYS A 110 13.44 -7.29 -4.58
C LYS A 110 12.35 -6.25 -4.91
N LEU A 111 11.15 -6.70 -5.26
CA LEU A 111 9.99 -5.85 -5.51
C LEU A 111 9.02 -5.94 -4.33
N GLY A 112 8.69 -4.77 -3.75
CA GLY A 112 7.67 -4.66 -2.71
C GLY A 112 6.31 -4.25 -3.28
N VAL A 113 5.22 -4.80 -2.76
CA VAL A 113 3.85 -4.43 -3.14
C VAL A 113 3.01 -4.17 -1.90
N GLU A 114 2.23 -3.11 -1.96
CA GLU A 114 1.28 -2.68 -0.94
C GLU A 114 -0.10 -2.49 -1.57
N VAL A 115 -1.15 -2.93 -0.88
CA VAL A 115 -2.54 -2.75 -1.32
C VAL A 115 -3.27 -1.91 -0.27
N GLN A 116 -3.75 -0.73 -0.66
CA GLN A 116 -4.26 0.23 0.29
C GLN A 116 -5.69 0.70 -0.04
N PHE A 117 -6.63 0.27 0.81
CA PHE A 117 -8.02 0.75 0.86
C PHE A 117 -8.31 1.48 2.19
N GLY A 118 -7.27 2.06 2.78
CA GLY A 118 -7.29 2.76 4.06
C GLY A 118 -7.35 4.28 3.92
N LYS A 119 -6.88 4.99 4.95
CA LYS A 119 -6.80 6.46 4.96
C LYS A 119 -5.56 6.97 4.24
N TYR A 120 -5.62 8.21 3.75
CA TYR A 120 -4.54 8.86 2.97
C TYR A 120 -3.17 8.82 3.66
N ALA A 121 -3.11 9.03 4.97
CA ALA A 121 -1.87 9.03 5.73
C ALA A 121 -1.09 7.71 5.62
N PHE A 122 -1.78 6.58 5.42
CA PHE A 122 -1.13 5.28 5.26
C PHE A 122 -0.57 5.08 3.85
N MET A 123 -1.19 5.65 2.81
CA MET A 123 -0.63 5.64 1.44
C MET A 123 0.66 6.45 1.37
N VAL A 124 0.64 7.65 1.96
CA VAL A 124 1.84 8.49 2.07
C VAL A 124 2.91 7.80 2.91
N TYR A 125 2.55 7.18 4.04
CA TYR A 125 3.51 6.41 4.84
C TYR A 125 4.13 5.24 4.06
N ASN A 126 3.35 4.52 3.25
CA ASN A 126 3.83 3.39 2.48
C ASN A 126 4.96 3.80 1.52
N VAL A 127 4.72 4.83 0.70
CA VAL A 127 5.68 5.27 -0.34
C VAL A 127 6.79 6.13 0.24
N SER A 128 6.46 7.16 1.04
CA SER A 128 7.42 8.16 1.51
C SER A 128 8.28 7.72 2.68
N ALA A 129 7.98 6.58 3.32
CA ALA A 129 8.74 6.10 4.48
C ALA A 129 8.96 4.58 4.46
N LYS A 130 7.89 3.78 4.40
CA LYS A 130 7.99 2.33 4.58
C LYS A 130 8.83 1.68 3.47
N MET A 131 8.56 1.98 2.21
CA MET A 131 9.32 1.42 1.09
C MET A 131 10.81 1.81 1.15
N THR A 132 11.13 3.06 1.47
CA THR A 132 12.53 3.48 1.70
C THR A 132 13.19 2.72 2.86
N ILE A 133 12.50 2.53 3.99
CA ILE A 133 13.02 1.73 5.11
C ILE A 133 13.34 0.30 4.66
N PHE A 134 12.42 -0.35 3.95
CA PHE A 134 12.62 -1.72 3.47
C PHE A 134 13.72 -1.81 2.40
N SER A 135 13.90 -0.77 1.60
CA SER A 135 15.02 -0.67 0.66
C SER A 135 16.36 -0.53 1.38
N ASN A 136 16.46 0.34 2.39
CA ASN A 136 17.68 0.53 3.17
C ASN A 136 18.07 -0.73 3.96
N LEU A 137 17.09 -1.53 4.37
CA LEU A 137 17.31 -2.84 4.98
C LEU A 137 17.60 -3.96 3.95
N GLY A 138 17.62 -3.62 2.67
CA GLY A 138 17.97 -4.52 1.58
C GLY A 138 16.87 -5.49 1.18
N PHE A 139 15.61 -5.29 1.56
CA PHE A 139 14.51 -6.18 1.19
C PHE A 139 13.95 -5.90 -0.21
N ILE A 140 13.92 -4.64 -0.61
CA ILE A 140 13.40 -4.21 -1.92
C ILE A 140 14.35 -3.20 -2.56
N ASP A 141 14.17 -2.91 -3.84
CA ASP A 141 14.80 -1.77 -4.52
C ASP A 141 13.84 -1.03 -5.47
N ALA A 142 12.61 -1.52 -5.61
CA ALA A 142 11.48 -0.83 -6.22
C ALA A 142 10.18 -1.23 -5.51
N GLY A 143 9.14 -0.42 -5.66
CA GLY A 143 7.83 -0.64 -5.06
C GLY A 143 6.67 -0.58 -6.06
N VAL A 144 5.53 -1.17 -5.68
CA VAL A 144 4.23 -0.94 -6.30
C VAL A 144 3.20 -0.64 -5.21
N GLU A 145 2.46 0.46 -5.34
CA GLU A 145 1.30 0.76 -4.49
C GLU A 145 0.02 0.60 -5.31
N ILE A 146 -0.91 -0.23 -4.84
CA ILE A 146 -2.22 -0.45 -5.47
C ILE A 146 -3.29 0.25 -4.66
N VAL A 147 -4.02 1.17 -5.30
CA VAL A 147 -5.00 2.05 -4.64
C VAL A 147 -6.27 2.18 -5.49
N PRO A 148 -7.46 2.37 -4.90
CA PRO A 148 -8.67 2.58 -5.69
C PRO A 148 -8.63 3.94 -6.39
N VAL A 149 -9.19 4.03 -7.60
CA VAL A 149 -9.54 5.34 -8.17
C VAL A 149 -10.74 5.94 -7.45
N LYS A 150 -10.99 7.24 -7.62
CA LYS A 150 -12.07 7.95 -6.91
C LYS A 150 -13.43 7.30 -7.11
N ALA A 151 -13.73 6.86 -8.33
CA ALA A 151 -15.00 6.19 -8.65
C ALA A 151 -15.21 4.95 -7.76
N PHE A 152 -14.18 4.11 -7.61
CA PHE A 152 -14.25 2.92 -6.78
C PHE A 152 -14.30 3.25 -5.27
N ALA A 153 -13.51 4.24 -4.83
CA ALA A 153 -13.50 4.69 -3.44
C ALA A 153 -14.85 5.29 -2.99
N ASN A 154 -15.61 5.92 -3.91
CA ASN A 154 -16.95 6.43 -3.62
C ASN A 154 -17.97 5.31 -3.30
N GLU A 155 -17.69 4.07 -3.69
CA GLU A 155 -18.48 2.90 -3.33
C GLU A 155 -17.95 2.19 -2.06
N MET A 156 -17.09 2.87 -1.30
CA MET A 156 -16.54 2.42 -0.01
C MET A 156 -16.94 3.37 1.13
N SER A 157 -16.46 3.09 2.34
CA SER A 157 -16.68 3.98 3.48
C SER A 157 -15.99 5.34 3.31
N SER A 158 -16.54 6.37 3.96
CA SER A 158 -15.91 7.69 3.97
C SER A 158 -14.47 7.62 4.52
N GLY A 159 -13.59 8.40 3.91
CA GLY A 159 -12.19 8.51 4.30
C GLY A 159 -11.27 7.43 3.73
N VAL A 160 -11.76 6.55 2.86
CA VAL A 160 -10.90 5.76 1.97
C VAL A 160 -10.23 6.72 0.98
N SER A 161 -8.90 6.72 0.97
CA SER A 161 -8.11 7.50 0.02
C SER A 161 -8.09 6.86 -1.36
N TYR A 162 -7.73 7.65 -2.36
CA TYR A 162 -7.85 7.28 -3.77
C TYR A 162 -6.68 7.80 -4.60
N PHE A 163 -6.49 7.19 -5.76
CA PHE A 163 -5.38 7.42 -6.69
C PHE A 163 -5.14 8.91 -6.97
N GLU A 164 -6.18 9.65 -7.32
CA GLU A 164 -6.08 11.05 -7.75
C GLU A 164 -5.59 11.96 -6.62
N GLN A 165 -6.05 11.71 -5.38
CA GLN A 165 -5.54 12.41 -4.20
C GLN A 165 -4.06 12.11 -4.00
N PHE A 166 -3.66 10.84 -4.19
CA PHE A 166 -2.30 10.43 -3.93
C PHE A 166 -1.29 10.98 -4.94
N VAL A 167 -1.67 10.99 -6.21
CA VAL A 167 -0.87 11.61 -7.27
C VAL A 167 -0.64 13.08 -6.92
N TRP A 168 -1.70 13.80 -6.53
CA TRP A 168 -1.58 15.19 -6.10
C TRP A 168 -0.63 15.34 -4.90
N ASP A 169 -0.75 14.48 -3.88
CA ASP A 169 0.13 14.48 -2.71
C ASP A 169 1.61 14.24 -3.10
N LEU A 170 1.88 13.29 -4.00
CA LEU A 170 3.24 12.95 -4.44
C LEU A 170 3.84 14.04 -5.33
N ASP A 171 3.07 14.62 -6.25
CA ASP A 171 3.50 15.73 -7.10
C ASP A 171 3.88 16.95 -6.26
N ASN A 172 3.06 17.29 -5.25
CA ASN A 172 3.29 18.46 -4.40
C ASN A 172 4.36 18.21 -3.33
N ARG A 173 4.54 16.97 -2.87
CA ARG A 173 5.67 16.59 -2.01
C ARG A 173 6.99 16.68 -2.77
N GLY A 174 6.99 16.29 -4.04
CA GLY A 174 8.19 16.08 -4.84
C GLY A 174 8.93 14.79 -4.48
N VAL A 175 10.00 14.54 -5.25
CA VAL A 175 10.93 13.43 -5.04
C VAL A 175 12.10 13.89 -4.17
N SER A 176 12.43 13.11 -3.17
CA SER A 176 13.61 13.25 -2.32
C SER A 176 14.71 12.28 -2.75
N ASN A 177 15.96 12.57 -2.38
CA ASN A 177 17.12 11.72 -2.70
C ASN A 177 17.10 10.34 -2.01
N ILE A 178 16.22 10.14 -1.02
CA ILE A 178 16.03 8.86 -0.33
C ILE A 178 14.85 8.05 -0.87
N ASP A 179 14.07 8.62 -1.78
CA ASP A 179 12.94 7.90 -2.36
C ASP A 179 13.45 6.81 -3.32
N ILE A 180 12.72 5.70 -3.38
CA ILE A 180 12.98 4.62 -4.35
C ILE A 180 11.98 4.70 -5.50
N PRO A 181 12.23 4.03 -6.64
CA PRO A 181 11.25 3.95 -7.72
C PRO A 181 9.98 3.23 -7.28
N VAL A 182 8.82 3.88 -7.41
CA VAL A 182 7.52 3.28 -7.06
C VAL A 182 6.49 3.47 -8.16
N LEU A 183 5.91 2.37 -8.62
CA LEU A 183 4.77 2.36 -9.54
C LEU A 183 3.46 2.45 -8.75
N ILE A 184 2.65 3.47 -9.02
CA ILE A 184 1.31 3.58 -8.42
C ILE A 184 0.27 3.08 -9.42
N LEU A 185 -0.54 2.10 -9.01
CA LEU A 185 -1.62 1.52 -9.80
C LEU A 185 -2.98 1.94 -9.22
N GLY A 186 -3.72 2.74 -9.99
CA GLY A 186 -5.12 3.04 -9.73
C GLY A 186 -6.02 1.93 -10.25
N ILE A 187 -6.83 1.33 -9.38
CA ILE A 187 -7.73 0.22 -9.75
C ILE A 187 -9.20 0.59 -9.58
N ASP A 188 -10.03 -0.08 -10.38
CA ASP A 188 -11.50 0.03 -10.36
C ASP A 188 -12.13 -1.37 -10.31
N ALA A 189 -13.38 -1.44 -9.84
CA ALA A 189 -14.13 -2.68 -9.66
C ALA A 189 -14.28 -3.47 -10.96
#